data_AF-A0A6J6KQG7-F1
#
_entry.id   AF-A0A6J6KQG7-F1
#
_cell.length_a   1.000
_cell.length_b   1.000
_cell.length_c   1.000
_cell.angle_alpha   90.00
_cell.angle_beta   90.00
_cell.angle_gamma   90.00
#
_symmetry.space_group_name_H-M   'P 1'
#
loop_
_entity.id
_entity.type
_entity.pdbx_description
1 polymer ?
#
loop_
_entity_poly.entity_id
_entity_poly.type
_entity_poly.pdbx_seq_one_letter_code
_entity_poly.pdbx_strand_id
1 'polypeptide(L)'
;MKISQLWSYSVKSMVGEQVPHVELSTLGIVGDRHWAIRDLERGGIRGAKKIAGLMQCAAQRRGDEVIITLPNGTTVSSNDAEVNAVLSQALNHSVELTSLPADNNLDHFRRGPGDSDDPIQELRAIFGRTDDEPLPNFAAFPPEVVEFESPPGTHYDCWPLLVMTSSAMDALRAALPNSVIDERRFRPSIMVETTEKGHVEFSWKGARAQIGTAVVEFLDPCPRCVMVTQAVNTDIGPDRDVLRHIVRDLDQNLGVYARILTPGTVKVGDPLVFL
;
A
#
# COMPACT_ATOMS: atom_id res chain seq x y z
N MET A 1 -18.75 -14.04 -5.15
CA MET A 1 -18.22 -12.76 -4.66
C MET A 1 -18.08 -11.81 -5.83
N LYS A 2 -18.07 -10.49 -5.62
CA LYS A 2 -17.94 -9.51 -6.71
C LYS A 2 -16.97 -8.39 -6.33
N ILE A 3 -16.32 -7.81 -7.33
CA ILE A 3 -15.44 -6.66 -7.12
C ILE A 3 -16.30 -5.42 -6.83
N SER A 4 -16.13 -4.81 -5.65
CA SER A 4 -16.89 -3.62 -5.24
C SER A 4 -16.12 -2.32 -5.44
N GLN A 5 -14.79 -2.36 -5.33
CA GLN A 5 -13.93 -1.20 -5.59
C GLN A 5 -12.61 -1.65 -6.22
N LEU A 6 -12.06 -0.77 -7.06
CA LEU A 6 -10.71 -0.87 -7.60
C LEU A 6 -10.00 0.44 -7.31
N TRP A 7 -8.75 0.37 -6.90
CA TRP A 7 -7.96 1.53 -6.52
C TRP A 7 -6.65 1.57 -7.29
N SER A 8 -6.24 2.78 -7.65
CA SER A 8 -4.93 3.08 -8.25
C SER A 8 -4.20 4.13 -7.42
N TYR A 9 -2.90 3.94 -7.23
CA TYR A 9 -1.99 4.70 -6.38
C TYR A 9 -0.76 5.11 -7.19
N SER A 10 -0.86 6.17 -7.99
CA SER A 10 0.20 6.59 -8.92
C SER A 10 1.56 6.86 -8.24
N VAL A 11 1.56 7.30 -6.97
CA VAL A 11 2.76 7.51 -6.16
C VAL A 11 2.76 6.57 -4.95
N LYS A 12 3.88 5.89 -4.69
CA LYS A 12 4.08 5.04 -3.50
C LYS A 12 3.70 5.82 -2.22
N SER A 13 2.87 5.20 -1.38
CA SER A 13 2.37 5.74 -0.10
C SER A 13 1.36 6.88 -0.15
N MET A 14 1.21 7.62 -1.25
CA MET A 14 0.19 8.67 -1.37
C MET A 14 -1.21 8.11 -1.59
N VAL A 15 -2.23 8.82 -1.15
CA VAL A 15 -3.65 8.44 -1.30
C VAL A 15 -3.97 8.31 -2.79
N GLY A 16 -4.59 7.19 -3.14
CA GLY A 16 -4.98 6.88 -4.51
C GLY A 16 -6.39 7.32 -4.86
N GLU A 17 -6.83 6.94 -6.04
CA GLU A 17 -8.19 7.17 -6.54
C GLU A 17 -8.92 5.85 -6.80
N GLN A 18 -10.25 5.87 -6.65
CA GLN A 18 -11.09 4.77 -7.13
C GLN A 18 -11.24 4.88 -8.64
N VAL A 19 -11.09 3.75 -9.32
CA VAL A 19 -11.20 3.65 -10.77
C VAL A 19 -12.27 2.62 -11.16
N PRO A 20 -12.99 2.81 -12.27
CA PRO A 20 -14.03 1.85 -12.68
C PRO A 20 -13.44 0.54 -13.22
N HIS A 21 -12.18 0.56 -13.65
CA HIS A 21 -11.46 -0.60 -14.16
C HIS A 21 -9.94 -0.43 -14.00
N VAL A 22 -9.23 -1.56 -14.03
CA VAL A 22 -7.76 -1.61 -14.06
C VAL A 22 -7.29 -2.63 -15.10
N GLU A 23 -6.12 -2.37 -15.67
CA GLU A 23 -5.36 -3.36 -16.41
C GLU A 23 -4.30 -3.98 -15.51
N LEU A 24 -4.22 -5.31 -15.51
CA LEU A 24 -3.29 -6.09 -14.72
C LEU A 24 -2.21 -6.67 -15.62
N SER A 25 -0.95 -6.37 -15.28
CA SER A 25 0.24 -7.05 -15.78
C SER A 25 0.75 -8.05 -14.73
N THR A 26 1.79 -8.81 -15.08
CA THR A 26 2.48 -9.67 -14.10
C THR A 26 3.15 -8.89 -12.97
N LEU A 27 3.45 -7.60 -13.18
CA LEU A 27 4.07 -6.71 -12.19
C LEU A 27 3.05 -5.96 -11.32
N GLY A 28 1.75 -6.06 -11.61
CA GLY A 28 0.67 -5.35 -10.91
C GLY A 28 -0.21 -4.51 -11.81
N ILE A 29 -0.90 -3.53 -11.23
CA ILE A 29 -1.80 -2.63 -11.97
C ILE A 29 -0.95 -1.71 -12.85
N VAL A 30 -1.31 -1.60 -14.13
CA VAL A 30 -0.56 -0.78 -15.10
C VAL A 30 -0.60 0.69 -14.70
N GLY A 31 0.59 1.29 -14.47
CA GLY A 31 0.76 2.69 -14.06
C GLY A 31 0.56 2.97 -12.56
N ASP A 32 0.18 1.96 -11.79
CA ASP A 32 0.12 2.05 -10.34
C ASP A 32 1.54 2.06 -9.75
N ARG A 33 1.76 2.91 -8.75
CA ARG A 33 3.04 3.12 -8.05
C ARG A 33 4.21 3.33 -9.00
N HIS A 34 3.98 3.95 -10.16
CA HIS A 34 5.05 4.31 -11.09
C HIS A 34 6.01 5.34 -10.49
N TRP A 35 5.51 6.18 -9.60
CA TRP A 35 6.28 7.21 -8.91
C TRP A 35 6.53 6.83 -7.44
N ALA A 36 7.62 7.32 -6.88
CA ALA A 36 7.95 7.19 -5.47
C ALA A 36 8.72 8.41 -4.97
N ILE A 37 8.84 8.51 -3.66
CA ILE A 37 9.62 9.55 -2.99
C ILE A 37 10.98 8.99 -2.60
N ARG A 38 12.03 9.64 -3.10
CA ARG A 38 13.41 9.43 -2.69
C ARG A 38 13.76 10.41 -1.58
N ASP A 39 14.34 9.89 -0.51
CA ASP A 39 14.83 10.67 0.61
C ASP A 39 16.23 11.18 0.29
N LEU A 40 16.43 12.50 0.27
CA LEU A 40 17.71 13.12 -0.07
C LEU A 40 18.64 13.25 1.14
N GLU A 41 18.14 13.04 2.36
CA GLU A 41 18.93 13.11 3.59
C GLU A 41 19.57 11.76 3.88
N ARG A 42 18.79 10.68 3.81
CA ARG A 42 19.25 9.32 4.11
C ARG A 42 19.48 8.46 2.87
N GLY A 43 18.95 8.86 1.72
CA GLY A 43 19.04 8.08 0.49
C GLY A 43 18.00 6.98 0.38
N GLY A 44 17.83 6.49 -0.84
CA GLY A 44 16.87 5.44 -1.18
C GLY A 44 15.42 5.93 -1.21
N ILE A 45 14.53 5.01 -1.57
CA ILE A 45 13.08 5.27 -1.57
C ILE A 45 12.58 5.19 -0.12
N ARG A 46 11.62 6.05 0.23
CA ARG A 46 10.95 6.04 1.54
C ARG A 46 9.44 6.14 1.40
N GLY A 47 8.74 5.35 2.21
CA GLY A 47 7.28 5.37 2.30
C GLY A 47 6.78 6.06 3.57
N ALA A 48 5.46 6.04 3.77
CA ALA A 48 4.83 6.73 4.90
C ALA A 48 5.10 6.08 6.28
N LYS A 49 5.85 4.98 6.33
CA LYS A 49 6.43 4.42 7.57
C LYS A 49 7.46 5.37 8.17
N LYS A 50 8.13 6.16 7.31
CA LYS A 50 9.18 7.10 7.67
C LYS A 50 8.74 8.55 7.43
N ILE A 51 8.07 8.82 6.31
CA ILE A 51 7.57 10.16 5.95
C ILE A 51 6.04 10.14 6.02
N ALA A 52 5.50 10.22 7.24
CA ALA A 52 4.06 10.09 7.51
C ALA A 52 3.17 11.02 6.67
N GLY A 53 3.66 12.24 6.36
CA GLY A 53 2.94 13.24 5.56
C GLY A 53 2.53 12.75 4.17
N LEU A 54 3.18 11.72 3.63
CA LEU A 54 2.79 11.11 2.34
C LEU A 54 1.36 10.59 2.34
N MET A 55 0.85 10.09 3.48
CA MET A 55 -0.54 9.63 3.58
C MET A 55 -1.57 10.77 3.52
N GLN A 56 -1.14 12.03 3.59
CA GLN A 56 -1.99 13.22 3.47
C GLN A 56 -1.91 13.87 2.08
N CYS A 57 -0.99 13.39 1.22
CA CYS A 57 -0.95 13.76 -0.19
C CYS A 57 -1.78 12.77 -1.00
N ALA A 58 -2.53 13.26 -1.98
CA ALA A 58 -3.26 12.42 -2.94
C ALA A 58 -2.62 12.54 -4.33
N ALA A 59 -2.56 11.45 -5.08
CA ALA A 59 -1.92 11.41 -6.38
C ALA A 59 -2.83 10.78 -7.42
N GLN A 60 -2.96 11.43 -8.59
CA GLN A 60 -3.78 10.95 -9.70
C GLN A 60 -2.98 10.99 -10.99
N ARG A 61 -3.07 9.91 -11.78
CA ARG A 61 -2.35 9.83 -13.05
C ARG A 61 -3.05 10.67 -14.11
N ARG A 62 -2.30 11.39 -14.93
CA ARG A 62 -2.80 12.13 -16.10
C ARG A 62 -1.85 11.88 -17.27
N GLY A 63 -2.16 10.90 -18.12
CA GLY A 63 -1.24 10.45 -19.17
C GLY A 63 0.06 9.90 -18.56
N ASP A 64 1.18 10.56 -18.83
CA ASP A 64 2.51 10.16 -18.34
C ASP A 64 2.96 10.94 -17.11
N GLU A 65 2.21 11.97 -16.69
CA GLU A 65 2.46 12.72 -15.47
C GLU A 65 1.57 12.28 -14.31
N VAL A 66 1.92 12.72 -13.10
CA VAL A 66 1.08 12.61 -11.92
C VAL A 66 0.79 13.99 -11.36
N ILE A 67 -0.48 14.23 -11.04
CA ILE A 67 -0.93 15.42 -10.33
C ILE A 67 -1.04 15.06 -8.85
N ILE A 68 -0.32 15.79 -8.00
CA ILE A 68 -0.26 15.57 -6.57
C ILE A 68 -1.00 16.71 -5.88
N THR A 69 -2.04 16.37 -5.12
CA THR A 69 -2.75 17.28 -4.23
C THR A 69 -2.14 17.20 -2.83
N LEU A 70 -1.70 18.35 -2.31
CA LEU A 70 -1.09 18.50 -1.00
C LEU A 70 -2.15 18.68 0.10
N PRO A 71 -1.78 18.55 1.39
CA PRO A 71 -2.74 18.65 2.49
C PRO A 71 -3.47 20.01 2.58
N ASN A 72 -2.86 21.08 2.05
CA ASN A 72 -3.46 22.41 1.99
C ASN A 72 -4.41 22.59 0.78
N GLY A 73 -4.64 21.55 -0.02
CA GLY A 73 -5.49 21.57 -1.21
C GLY A 73 -4.84 22.08 -2.49
N THR A 74 -3.61 22.59 -2.42
CA THR A 74 -2.85 22.98 -3.63
C THR A 74 -2.39 21.74 -4.40
N THR A 75 -2.15 21.91 -5.70
CA THR A 75 -1.75 20.83 -6.59
C THR A 75 -0.45 21.16 -7.29
N VAL A 76 0.37 20.13 -7.54
CA VAL A 76 1.62 20.22 -8.31
C VAL A 76 1.73 19.03 -9.26
N SER A 77 2.19 19.25 -10.48
CA SER A 77 2.47 18.21 -11.46
C SER A 77 3.89 17.66 -11.30
N SER A 78 4.11 16.40 -11.63
CA SER A 78 5.45 15.84 -11.82
C SER A 78 6.27 16.52 -12.93
N ASN A 79 5.61 17.27 -13.83
CA ASN A 79 6.28 18.05 -14.88
C ASN A 79 6.70 19.45 -14.43
N ASP A 80 6.24 19.91 -13.26
CA ASP A 80 6.58 21.23 -12.75
C ASP A 80 8.03 21.25 -12.27
N ALA A 81 8.80 22.28 -12.65
CA ALA A 81 10.22 22.39 -12.32
C ALA A 81 10.46 22.44 -10.79
N GLU A 82 9.48 22.96 -10.05
CA GLU A 82 9.51 23.11 -8.60
C GLU A 82 8.93 21.91 -7.82
N VAL A 83 8.50 20.82 -8.46
CA VAL A 83 7.80 19.71 -7.79
C VAL A 83 8.53 19.18 -6.55
N ASN A 84 9.85 19.02 -6.63
CA ASN A 84 10.66 18.54 -5.50
C ASN A 84 10.72 19.55 -4.35
N ALA A 85 10.80 20.85 -4.65
CA ALA A 85 10.83 21.90 -3.63
C ALA A 85 9.46 22.01 -2.92
N VAL A 86 8.38 21.95 -3.69
CA VAL A 86 7.00 21.96 -3.18
C VAL A 86 6.74 20.75 -2.28
N LEU A 87 7.11 19.55 -2.73
CA LEU A 87 6.98 18.34 -1.92
C LEU A 87 7.84 18.38 -0.67
N SER A 88 9.08 18.85 -0.77
CA SER A 88 9.98 18.97 0.38
C SER A 88 9.44 19.90 1.45
N GLN A 89 8.87 21.05 1.03
CA GLN A 89 8.23 21.99 1.93
C GLN A 89 6.99 21.39 2.58
N ALA A 90 6.12 20.73 1.80
CA ALA A 90 4.88 20.16 2.31
C ALA A 90 5.11 18.99 3.28
N LEU A 91 6.16 18.20 3.06
CA LEU A 91 6.52 17.05 3.90
C LEU A 91 7.46 17.43 5.04
N ASN A 92 8.00 18.65 5.04
CA ASN A 92 9.06 19.10 5.95
C ASN A 92 10.24 18.11 5.98
N HIS A 93 10.66 17.66 4.80
CA HIS A 93 11.72 16.65 4.61
C HIS A 93 12.35 16.85 3.23
N SER A 94 13.68 16.77 3.08
CA SER A 94 14.30 16.94 1.76
C SER A 94 14.06 15.72 0.87
N VAL A 95 13.26 15.88 -0.19
CA VAL A 95 12.82 14.77 -1.04
C VAL A 95 12.89 15.06 -2.54
N GLU A 96 12.94 13.98 -3.31
CA GLU A 96 12.80 13.99 -4.76
C GLU A 96 11.67 13.04 -5.19
N LEU A 97 10.80 13.50 -6.09
CA LEU A 97 9.86 12.65 -6.79
C LEU A 97 10.58 11.93 -7.93
N THR A 98 10.57 10.61 -7.92
CA THR A 98 11.27 9.78 -8.90
C THR A 98 10.32 8.76 -9.53
N SER A 99 10.44 8.54 -10.84
CA SER A 99 9.69 7.52 -11.57
C SER A 99 10.45 6.18 -11.58
N LEU A 100 9.79 5.11 -12.02
CA LEU A 100 10.46 3.84 -12.26
C LEU A 100 11.55 4.02 -13.33
N PRO A 101 12.77 3.49 -13.11
CA PRO A 101 13.86 3.60 -14.06
C PRO A 101 13.57 2.77 -15.32
N ALA A 102 13.87 3.33 -16.50
CA ALA A 102 13.67 2.65 -17.78
C ALA A 102 14.74 1.58 -18.07
N ASP A 103 15.88 1.62 -17.37
CA ASP A 103 17.06 0.81 -17.60
C ASP A 103 17.21 -0.37 -16.62
N ASN A 104 16.16 -0.66 -15.83
CA ASN A 104 16.20 -1.66 -14.75
C ASN A 104 17.33 -1.43 -13.73
N ASN A 105 17.75 -0.19 -13.51
CA ASN A 105 18.76 0.14 -12.50
C ASN A 105 18.35 -0.36 -11.11
N LEU A 106 19.00 -1.43 -10.64
CA LEU A 106 18.70 -2.06 -9.35
C LEU A 106 19.03 -1.15 -8.16
N ASP A 107 20.01 -0.25 -8.29
CA ASP A 107 20.39 0.67 -7.22
C ASP A 107 19.25 1.64 -6.87
N HIS A 108 18.33 1.89 -7.81
CA HIS A 108 17.12 2.67 -7.56
C HIS A 108 16.28 2.09 -6.41
N PHE A 109 16.19 0.75 -6.35
CA PHE A 109 15.35 0.02 -5.42
C PHE A 109 16.07 -0.37 -4.13
N ARG A 110 17.40 -0.22 -4.06
CA ARG A 110 18.19 -0.62 -2.89
C ARG A 110 17.73 0.12 -1.64
N ARG A 111 17.63 -0.63 -0.55
CA ARG A 111 17.27 -0.08 0.76
C ARG A 111 18.38 0.88 1.23
N GLY A 112 18.01 2.14 1.47
CA GLY A 112 18.90 3.09 2.14
C GLY A 112 19.11 2.72 3.62
N PRO A 113 20.11 3.32 4.31
CA PRO A 113 20.39 3.09 5.73
C PRO A 113 19.16 3.21 6.63
N GLY A 114 19.06 2.35 7.66
CA GLY A 114 18.00 2.42 8.65
C GLY A 114 18.00 3.73 9.45
N ASP A 115 16.90 4.00 10.14
CA ASP A 115 16.80 5.17 11.02
C ASP A 115 17.40 4.94 12.41
N SER A 116 17.69 3.67 12.74
CA SER A 116 18.29 3.24 14.00
C SER A 116 19.50 2.35 13.73
N ASP A 117 20.49 2.41 14.63
CA ASP A 117 21.61 1.47 14.67
C ASP A 117 21.19 0.10 15.22
N ASP A 118 19.97 -0.02 15.76
CA ASP A 118 19.33 -1.27 16.18
C ASP A 118 18.22 -1.67 15.18
N PRO A 119 18.48 -2.62 14.27
CA PRO A 119 17.50 -3.10 13.30
C PRO A 119 16.25 -3.71 13.94
N ILE A 120 16.36 -4.32 15.13
CA ILE A 120 15.21 -4.92 15.82
C ILE A 120 14.30 -3.82 16.36
N GLN A 121 14.88 -2.79 16.95
CA GLN A 121 14.12 -1.62 17.40
C GLN A 121 13.43 -0.92 16.23
N GLU A 122 14.10 -0.80 15.08
CA GLU A 122 13.50 -0.24 13.87
C GLU A 122 12.31 -1.07 13.37
N LEU A 123 12.46 -2.41 13.31
CA LEU A 123 11.37 -3.29 12.94
C LEU A 123 10.19 -3.18 13.93
N ARG A 124 10.47 -3.10 15.24
CA ARG A 124 9.43 -2.88 16.24
C ARG A 124 8.71 -1.56 15.99
N ALA A 125 9.43 -0.47 15.72
CA ALA A 125 8.82 0.82 15.41
C ALA A 125 7.94 0.75 14.15
N ILE A 126 8.40 0.08 13.08
CA ILE A 126 7.65 -0.06 11.82
C ILE A 126 6.36 -0.88 12.02
N PHE A 127 6.41 -1.98 12.76
CA PHE A 127 5.24 -2.84 12.99
C PHE A 127 4.44 -2.43 14.25
N GLY A 128 4.87 -1.36 14.93
CA GLY A 128 4.26 -0.87 16.15
C GLY A 128 4.38 -1.83 17.33
N ARG A 129 5.38 -2.69 17.38
CA ARG A 129 5.54 -3.71 18.43
C ARG A 129 6.11 -3.11 19.71
N THR A 130 5.61 -3.57 20.86
CA THR A 130 6.29 -3.35 22.14
C THR A 130 7.47 -4.32 22.30
N ASP A 131 8.27 -4.14 23.34
CA ASP A 131 9.47 -4.97 23.55
C ASP A 131 9.17 -6.44 23.87
N ASP A 132 8.00 -6.69 24.45
CA ASP A 132 7.49 -8.01 24.82
C ASP A 132 6.66 -8.69 23.71
N GLU A 133 6.24 -7.95 22.69
CA GLU A 133 5.50 -8.51 21.56
C GLU A 133 6.46 -9.15 20.52
N PRO A 134 6.16 -10.35 20.01
CA PRO A 134 6.94 -10.95 18.93
C PRO A 134 6.81 -10.13 17.65
N LEU A 135 7.89 -10.08 16.85
CA LEU A 135 7.84 -9.52 15.51
C LEU A 135 6.97 -10.40 14.58
N PRO A 136 6.38 -9.83 13.52
CA PRO A 136 5.68 -10.61 12.50
C PRO A 136 6.57 -11.70 11.91
N ASN A 137 5.98 -12.82 11.50
CA ASN A 137 6.72 -13.87 10.83
C ASN A 137 7.16 -13.41 9.44
N PHE A 138 8.46 -13.15 9.27
CA PHE A 138 9.00 -12.70 7.99
C PHE A 138 9.30 -13.82 6.99
N ALA A 139 9.18 -15.10 7.38
CA ALA A 139 9.49 -16.24 6.50
C ALA A 139 8.58 -16.31 5.26
N ALA A 140 7.42 -15.66 5.30
CA ALA A 140 6.50 -15.55 4.17
C ALA A 140 6.94 -14.51 3.13
N PHE A 141 7.88 -13.63 3.46
CA PHE A 141 8.34 -12.61 2.53
C PHE A 141 9.49 -13.12 1.65
N PRO A 142 9.53 -12.72 0.37
CA PRO A 142 10.66 -12.99 -0.51
C PRO A 142 11.96 -12.41 0.07
N PRO A 143 13.12 -13.08 -0.06
CA PRO A 143 14.40 -12.58 0.45
C PRO A 143 14.76 -11.19 -0.08
N GLU A 144 14.26 -10.82 -1.26
CA GLU A 144 14.46 -9.54 -1.92
C GLU A 144 13.98 -8.35 -1.07
N VAL A 145 13.00 -8.51 -0.16
CA VAL A 145 12.49 -7.39 0.66
C VAL A 145 13.50 -6.90 1.71
N VAL A 146 14.53 -7.70 1.99
CA VAL A 146 15.64 -7.33 2.87
C VAL A 146 16.61 -6.40 2.14
N GLU A 147 16.95 -6.72 0.90
CA GLU A 147 17.90 -5.96 0.08
C GLU A 147 17.28 -4.71 -0.54
N PHE A 148 16.02 -4.81 -0.97
CA PHE A 148 15.33 -3.75 -1.70
C PHE A 148 14.17 -3.16 -0.87
N GLU A 149 13.98 -1.84 -0.98
CA GLU A 149 12.82 -1.15 -0.38
C GLU A 149 11.52 -1.54 -1.08
N SER A 150 11.62 -1.90 -2.36
CA SER A 150 10.54 -2.42 -3.19
C SER A 150 11.09 -3.46 -4.16
N PRO A 151 10.33 -4.52 -4.51
CA PRO A 151 10.77 -5.49 -5.51
C PRO A 151 11.14 -4.79 -6.83
N PRO A 152 12.28 -5.13 -7.47
CA PRO A 152 12.69 -4.50 -8.71
C PRO A 152 11.60 -4.50 -9.79
N GLY A 153 11.45 -3.36 -10.47
CA GLY A 153 10.43 -3.15 -11.52
C GLY A 153 9.13 -2.54 -11.02
N THR A 154 8.96 -2.36 -9.71
CA THR A 154 7.77 -1.72 -9.13
C THR A 154 8.07 -1.05 -7.78
N HIS A 155 7.20 -0.16 -7.32
CA HIS A 155 7.27 0.43 -5.98
C HIS A 155 6.26 -0.17 -4.99
N TYR A 156 5.72 -1.37 -5.26
CA TYR A 156 4.99 -2.16 -4.26
C TYR A 156 5.87 -2.49 -3.05
N ASP A 157 5.25 -2.77 -1.90
CA ASP A 157 5.99 -3.14 -0.69
C ASP A 157 6.52 -4.58 -0.73
N CYS A 158 5.77 -5.49 -1.36
CA CYS A 158 6.17 -6.89 -1.48
C CYS A 158 5.46 -7.58 -2.66
N TRP A 159 4.13 -7.51 -2.70
CA TRP A 159 3.31 -8.17 -3.71
C TRP A 159 2.45 -7.15 -4.48
N PRO A 160 2.10 -7.45 -5.74
CA PRO A 160 1.49 -6.47 -6.64
C PRO A 160 0.05 -6.10 -6.30
N LEU A 161 -0.69 -6.99 -5.64
CA LEU A 161 -2.08 -6.74 -5.26
C LEU A 161 -2.27 -6.93 -3.76
N LEU A 162 -2.98 -5.99 -3.14
CA LEU A 162 -3.62 -6.18 -1.85
C LEU A 162 -5.13 -6.32 -2.08
N VAL A 163 -5.69 -7.45 -1.70
CA VAL A 163 -7.13 -7.72 -1.78
C VAL A 163 -7.72 -7.67 -0.37
N MET A 164 -8.80 -6.92 -0.22
CA MET A 164 -9.55 -6.82 1.03
C MET A 164 -11.03 -7.10 0.76
N THR A 165 -11.78 -7.38 1.83
CA THR A 165 -13.20 -7.66 1.73
C THR A 165 -14.02 -6.59 2.44
N SER A 166 -15.24 -6.34 1.96
CA SER A 166 -16.18 -5.46 2.66
C SER A 166 -16.51 -5.99 4.06
N SER A 167 -16.54 -7.31 4.23
CA SER A 167 -16.78 -7.98 5.51
C SER A 167 -15.65 -7.76 6.53
N ALA A 168 -14.38 -7.69 6.08
CA ALA A 168 -13.27 -7.31 6.93
C ALA A 168 -13.38 -5.84 7.38
N MET A 169 -13.80 -4.94 6.50
CA MET A 169 -14.04 -3.54 6.84
C MET A 169 -15.18 -3.38 7.86
N ASP A 170 -16.26 -4.12 7.69
CA ASP A 170 -17.39 -4.12 8.63
C ASP A 170 -17.01 -4.73 9.99
N ALA A 171 -16.19 -5.78 10.00
CA ALA A 171 -15.65 -6.36 11.22
C ALA A 171 -14.80 -5.36 12.02
N LEU A 172 -13.94 -4.60 11.33
CA LEU A 172 -13.17 -3.53 11.96
C LEU A 172 -14.07 -2.42 12.52
N ARG A 173 -15.08 -1.98 11.77
CA ARG A 173 -16.06 -0.97 12.25
C ARG A 173 -16.80 -1.45 13.50
N ALA A 174 -17.18 -2.72 13.54
CA ALA A 174 -17.84 -3.32 14.71
C ALA A 174 -16.89 -3.43 15.92
N ALA A 175 -15.63 -3.77 15.70
CA ALA A 175 -14.63 -3.91 16.76
C ALA A 175 -14.14 -2.55 17.31
N LEU A 176 -14.16 -1.51 16.48
CA LEU A 176 -13.63 -0.18 16.78
C LEU A 176 -14.69 0.92 16.52
N PRO A 177 -15.78 0.98 17.29
CA PRO A 177 -16.90 1.90 17.03
C PRO A 177 -16.53 3.39 17.17
N ASN A 178 -15.41 3.71 17.83
CA ASN A 178 -14.91 5.07 18.01
C ASN A 178 -13.88 5.48 16.93
N SER A 179 -13.43 4.54 16.10
CA SER A 179 -12.43 4.77 15.06
C SER A 179 -13.07 5.10 13.72
N VAL A 180 -12.42 5.96 12.95
CA VAL A 180 -12.80 6.19 11.54
C VAL A 180 -12.13 5.12 10.67
N ILE A 181 -12.87 4.04 10.41
CA ILE A 181 -12.42 2.93 9.57
C ILE A 181 -12.70 3.23 8.09
N ASP A 182 -11.63 3.50 7.35
CA ASP A 182 -11.66 3.90 5.94
C ASP A 182 -10.61 3.12 5.14
N GLU A 183 -11.01 2.68 3.95
CA GLU A 183 -10.21 1.87 3.03
C GLU A 183 -8.88 2.55 2.67
N ARG A 184 -8.84 3.88 2.62
CA ARG A 184 -7.65 4.68 2.30
C ARG A 184 -6.49 4.46 3.28
N ARG A 185 -6.78 4.10 4.54
CA ARG A 185 -5.74 3.72 5.52
C ARG A 185 -5.02 2.43 5.12
N PHE A 186 -5.77 1.50 4.52
CA PHE A 186 -5.30 0.15 4.24
C PHE A 186 -4.76 -0.02 2.82
N ARG A 187 -5.16 0.89 1.92
CA ARG A 187 -4.65 1.00 0.55
C ARG A 187 -4.85 -0.28 -0.30
N PRO A 188 -6.04 -0.91 -0.29
CA PRO A 188 -6.28 -2.12 -1.08
C PRO A 188 -6.19 -1.80 -2.57
N SER A 189 -5.68 -2.72 -3.38
CA SER A 189 -5.80 -2.64 -4.84
C SER A 189 -7.23 -3.00 -5.27
N ILE A 190 -7.83 -4.00 -4.61
CA ILE A 190 -9.13 -4.57 -4.95
C ILE A 190 -9.93 -4.76 -3.66
N MET A 191 -11.16 -4.26 -3.64
CA MET A 191 -12.15 -4.59 -2.61
C MET A 191 -13.17 -5.60 -3.17
N VAL A 192 -13.42 -6.65 -2.40
CA VAL A 192 -14.35 -7.73 -2.76
C VAL A 192 -15.55 -7.71 -1.82
N GLU A 193 -16.75 -7.67 -2.38
CA GLU A 193 -17.98 -7.87 -1.60
C GLU A 193 -18.22 -9.36 -1.37
N THR A 194 -18.43 -9.71 -0.11
CA THR A 194 -18.69 -11.07 0.36
C THR A 194 -19.98 -11.13 1.18
N THR A 195 -20.64 -12.28 1.18
CA THR A 195 -21.84 -12.53 2.01
C THR A 195 -21.47 -13.01 3.42
N GLU A 196 -20.34 -13.70 3.54
CA GLU A 196 -19.76 -14.13 4.82
C GLU A 196 -19.17 -12.93 5.58
N LYS A 197 -19.13 -13.04 6.92
CA LYS A 197 -18.68 -11.99 7.83
C LYS A 197 -17.24 -12.25 8.33
N GLY A 198 -16.57 -11.21 8.77
CA GLY A 198 -15.20 -11.31 9.31
C GLY A 198 -14.14 -11.22 8.22
N HIS A 199 -12.96 -11.77 8.50
CA HIS A 199 -11.79 -11.69 7.63
C HIS A 199 -11.68 -12.93 6.72
N VAL A 200 -12.69 -13.13 5.88
CA VAL A 200 -12.83 -14.35 5.07
C VAL A 200 -11.67 -14.54 4.09
N GLU A 201 -11.03 -13.44 3.69
CA GLU A 201 -9.88 -13.44 2.79
C GLU A 201 -8.64 -14.14 3.34
N PHE A 202 -8.52 -14.32 4.66
CA PHE A 202 -7.41 -15.05 5.24
C PHE A 202 -7.39 -16.54 4.86
N SER A 203 -8.55 -17.10 4.52
CA SER A 203 -8.67 -18.49 4.06
C SER A 203 -8.25 -18.70 2.61
N TRP A 204 -8.00 -17.63 1.85
CA TRP A 204 -7.79 -17.72 0.40
C TRP A 204 -6.37 -18.10 0.02
N LYS A 205 -5.40 -18.06 0.95
CA LYS A 205 -3.99 -18.37 0.67
C LYS A 205 -3.84 -19.69 -0.11
N GLY A 206 -3.12 -19.62 -1.22
CA GLY A 206 -2.86 -20.74 -2.14
C GLY A 206 -3.98 -21.00 -3.16
N ALA A 207 -5.16 -20.40 -3.00
CA ALA A 207 -6.24 -20.51 -3.97
C ALA A 207 -5.96 -19.63 -5.19
N ARG A 208 -6.48 -20.06 -6.34
CA ARG A 208 -6.49 -19.30 -7.58
C ARG A 208 -7.89 -18.82 -7.87
N ALA A 209 -8.03 -17.63 -8.41
CA ALA A 209 -9.31 -17.10 -8.82
C ALA A 209 -9.21 -16.36 -10.15
N GLN A 210 -10.29 -16.45 -10.93
CA GLN A 210 -10.53 -15.55 -12.03
C GLN A 210 -11.23 -14.29 -11.53
N ILE A 211 -10.73 -13.13 -11.96
CA ILE A 211 -11.34 -11.81 -11.78
C ILE A 211 -11.32 -11.07 -13.12
N GLY A 212 -12.50 -10.76 -13.66
CA GLY A 212 -12.61 -10.26 -15.04
C GLY A 212 -11.97 -11.24 -16.03
N THR A 213 -10.99 -10.77 -16.81
CA THR A 213 -10.20 -11.61 -17.73
C THR A 213 -8.85 -12.08 -17.15
N ALA A 214 -8.50 -11.65 -15.93
CA ALA A 214 -7.26 -12.00 -15.27
C ALA A 214 -7.41 -13.23 -14.37
N VAL A 215 -6.29 -13.92 -14.13
CA VAL A 215 -6.19 -14.99 -13.13
C VAL A 215 -5.16 -14.59 -12.09
N VAL A 216 -5.54 -14.70 -10.81
CA VAL A 216 -4.69 -14.37 -9.66
C VAL A 216 -4.51 -15.58 -8.75
N GLU A 217 -3.43 -15.57 -7.98
CA GLU A 217 -3.21 -16.49 -6.86
C GLU A 217 -3.07 -15.67 -5.59
N PHE A 218 -3.81 -16.06 -4.56
CA PHE A 218 -3.74 -15.46 -3.24
C PHE A 218 -2.56 -16.03 -2.46
N LEU A 219 -1.85 -15.15 -1.78
CA LEU A 219 -0.63 -15.43 -1.04
C LEU A 219 -0.91 -15.25 0.46
N ASP A 220 0.12 -14.92 1.22
CA ASP A 220 -0.01 -14.67 2.65
C ASP A 220 -0.90 -13.46 2.97
N PRO A 221 -1.61 -13.50 4.12
CA PRO A 221 -2.22 -12.31 4.71
C PRO A 221 -1.21 -11.16 4.82
N CYS A 222 -1.69 -9.93 4.67
CA CYS A 222 -0.83 -8.75 4.63
C CYS A 222 -0.53 -8.23 6.04
N PRO A 223 0.74 -8.27 6.51
CA PRO A 223 1.09 -7.65 7.79
C PRO A 223 0.96 -6.14 7.68
N ARG A 224 0.27 -5.53 8.64
CA ARG A 224 0.04 -4.09 8.68
C ARG A 224 1.11 -3.41 9.51
N CYS A 225 1.60 -2.27 9.05
CA CYS A 225 2.59 -1.45 9.75
C CYS A 225 1.95 -0.16 10.27
N VAL A 226 2.72 0.67 10.95
CA VAL A 226 2.33 2.00 11.46
C VAL A 226 1.76 2.95 10.40
N MET A 227 1.86 2.64 9.10
CA MET A 227 1.18 3.42 8.07
C MET A 227 -0.34 3.48 8.27
N VAL A 228 -0.97 2.41 8.77
CA VAL A 228 -2.44 2.40 8.96
C VAL A 228 -2.90 3.34 10.08
N THR A 229 -1.99 3.79 10.94
CA THR A 229 -2.28 4.72 12.04
C THR A 229 -2.14 6.19 11.63
N GLN A 230 -1.64 6.47 10.42
CA GLN A 230 -1.39 7.84 9.98
C GLN A 230 -2.70 8.56 9.64
N ALA A 231 -2.69 9.88 9.77
CA ALA A 231 -3.74 10.72 9.24
C ALA A 231 -3.76 10.65 7.72
N VAL A 232 -4.96 10.69 7.13
CA VAL A 232 -5.17 10.74 5.68
C VAL A 232 -5.68 12.11 5.26
N ASN A 233 -6.60 12.68 6.02
CA ASN A 233 -7.13 14.04 5.85
C ASN A 233 -7.75 14.51 7.18
N THR A 234 -8.46 15.63 7.17
CA THR A 234 -9.12 16.19 8.36
C THR A 234 -10.19 15.27 8.96
N ASP A 235 -10.83 14.44 8.14
CA ASP A 235 -11.91 13.53 8.57
C ASP A 235 -11.36 12.18 9.06
N ILE A 236 -10.15 11.84 8.62
CA ILE A 236 -9.47 10.58 8.91
C ILE A 236 -8.15 10.92 9.61
N GLY A 237 -8.26 11.23 10.91
CA GLY A 237 -7.12 11.57 11.76
C GLY A 237 -6.19 10.38 12.05
N PRO A 238 -5.09 10.60 12.78
CA PRO A 238 -4.24 9.51 13.23
C PRO A 238 -4.99 8.63 14.23
N ASP A 239 -4.79 7.32 14.16
CA ASP A 239 -5.49 6.36 15.01
C ASP A 239 -4.63 5.12 15.29
N ARG A 240 -4.13 5.00 16.52
CA ARG A 240 -3.28 3.88 16.94
C ARG A 240 -4.09 2.64 17.30
N ASP A 241 -5.36 2.80 17.67
CA ASP A 241 -6.23 1.71 18.12
C ASP A 241 -6.51 0.75 16.97
N VAL A 242 -6.58 1.27 15.73
CA VAL A 242 -6.65 0.46 14.50
C VAL A 242 -5.52 -0.57 14.44
N LEU A 243 -4.26 -0.13 14.56
CA LEU A 243 -3.13 -1.07 14.50
C LEU A 243 -3.06 -1.95 15.74
N ARG A 244 -3.40 -1.44 16.94
CA ARG A 244 -3.43 -2.26 18.17
C ARG A 244 -4.42 -3.42 18.06
N HIS A 245 -5.61 -3.17 17.53
CA HIS A 245 -6.58 -4.23 17.25
C HIS A 245 -6.05 -5.23 16.23
N ILE A 246 -5.48 -4.76 15.11
CA ILE A 246 -4.89 -5.65 14.09
C ILE A 246 -3.77 -6.53 14.68
N VAL A 247 -2.92 -5.99 15.55
CA VAL A 247 -1.86 -6.75 16.23
C VAL A 247 -2.44 -7.81 17.16
N ARG A 248 -3.37 -7.42 18.04
CA ARG A 248 -3.89 -8.29 19.10
C ARG A 248 -4.83 -9.36 18.58
N ASP A 249 -5.75 -8.98 17.70
CA ASP A 249 -6.90 -9.81 17.33
C ASP A 249 -6.74 -10.47 15.96
N LEU A 250 -5.89 -9.93 15.08
CA LEU A 250 -5.73 -10.39 13.70
C LEU A 250 -4.29 -10.85 13.39
N ASP A 251 -3.48 -11.08 14.42
CA ASP A 251 -2.08 -11.50 14.30
C ASP A 251 -1.25 -10.58 13.38
N GLN A 252 -1.42 -9.26 13.52
CA GLN A 252 -0.84 -8.21 12.67
C GLN A 252 -1.36 -8.16 11.22
N ASN A 253 -2.32 -9.00 10.84
CA ASN A 253 -2.72 -9.11 9.44
C ASN A 253 -4.05 -8.43 9.14
N LEU A 254 -4.18 -7.89 7.93
CA LEU A 254 -5.45 -7.42 7.39
C LEU A 254 -5.37 -7.37 5.86
N GLY A 255 -6.35 -8.00 5.20
CA GLY A 255 -6.28 -8.25 3.76
C GLY A 255 -5.31 -9.38 3.41
N VAL A 256 -5.30 -9.76 2.14
CA VAL A 256 -4.47 -10.83 1.59
C VAL A 256 -3.71 -10.32 0.36
N TYR A 257 -2.44 -10.71 0.24
CA TYR A 257 -1.68 -10.42 -0.96
C TYR A 257 -2.10 -11.32 -2.12
N ALA A 258 -1.95 -10.85 -3.35
CA ALA A 258 -2.12 -11.68 -4.53
C ALA A 258 -1.08 -11.35 -5.60
N ARG A 259 -0.74 -12.37 -6.40
CA ARG A 259 0.04 -12.22 -7.63
C ARG A 259 -0.82 -12.51 -8.85
N ILE A 260 -0.46 -11.89 -9.98
CA ILE A 260 -1.15 -12.08 -11.26
C ILE A 260 -0.48 -13.24 -12.00
N LEU A 261 -1.24 -14.29 -12.29
CA LEU A 261 -0.80 -15.43 -13.11
C LEU A 261 -1.07 -15.19 -14.59
N THR A 262 -2.23 -14.63 -14.90
CA THR A 262 -2.63 -14.27 -16.27
C THR A 262 -3.02 -12.79 -16.30
N PRO A 263 -2.28 -11.93 -17.04
CA PRO A 263 -2.65 -10.54 -17.29
C PRO A 263 -4.05 -10.40 -17.86
N GLY A 264 -4.71 -9.27 -17.57
CA GLY A 264 -6.08 -9.05 -18.03
C GLY A 264 -6.67 -7.75 -17.51
N THR A 265 -7.97 -7.56 -17.72
CA THR A 265 -8.71 -6.39 -17.28
C THR A 265 -9.70 -6.79 -16.20
N VAL A 266 -9.82 -5.96 -15.17
CA VAL A 266 -10.79 -6.12 -14.09
C VAL A 266 -11.64 -4.86 -14.02
N LYS A 267 -12.95 -5.01 -13.92
CA LYS A 267 -13.92 -3.92 -13.77
C LYS A 267 -14.66 -4.04 -12.44
N VAL A 268 -15.09 -2.90 -11.89
CA VAL A 268 -16.03 -2.92 -10.77
C VAL A 268 -17.30 -3.65 -11.20
N GLY A 269 -17.77 -4.57 -10.36
CA GLY A 269 -18.89 -5.46 -10.63
C GLY A 269 -18.51 -6.83 -11.20
N ASP A 270 -17.27 -7.02 -11.66
CA ASP A 270 -16.83 -8.33 -12.13
C ASP A 270 -16.93 -9.39 -11.02
N PRO A 271 -17.29 -10.64 -11.35
CA PRO A 271 -17.28 -11.72 -10.38
C PRO A 271 -15.85 -12.13 -10.02
N LEU A 272 -15.67 -12.55 -8.77
CA LEU A 272 -14.52 -13.33 -8.34
C LEU A 272 -14.94 -14.79 -8.21
N VAL A 273 -14.30 -15.66 -8.98
CA VAL A 273 -14.60 -17.10 -9.06
C VAL A 273 -13.33 -17.89 -8.79
N PHE A 274 -13.32 -18.72 -7.74
CA PHE A 274 -12.20 -19.64 -7.47
C PHE A 274 -12.12 -20.73 -8.55
N LEU A 275 -10.89 -21.13 -8.88
CA LEU A 275 -10.55 -22.14 -9.88
C LEU A 275 -10.18 -23.48 -9.25
#